data_AF-A0A1D7QUF0-F1
#
_entry.id   AF-A0A1D7QUF0-F1
#
_cell.length_a   1.000
_cell.length_b   1.000
_cell.length_c   1.000
_cell.angle_alpha   90.00
_cell.angle_beta   90.00
_cell.angle_gamma   90.00
#
_symmetry.space_group_name_H-M   'P 1'
#
loop_
_entity.id
_entity.type
_entity.pdbx_description
1 polymer ?
#
loop_
_entity_poly.entity_id
_entity_poly.type
_entity_poly.pdbx_seq_one_letter_code
_entity_poly.pdbx_strand_id
1 'polypeptide(L)'
;MEIAIIGLLFAALLLYIISLFQKSSIAIVEKQFETHSIQMMQEIYQLKKKIKALEEEYIIPLDEKQPVRLDRDDVLSMYEEGHSVEDIADMTSRDPDDIEEILSN
;
A
#
# COMPACT_ATOMS: atom_id res chain seq x y z
N MET A 1 -23.25 -54.36 -42.26
CA MET A 1 -22.16 -54.76 -41.35
C MET A 1 -20.89 -53.97 -41.66
N GLU A 2 -20.37 -54.03 -42.90
CA GLU A 2 -19.11 -53.36 -43.29
C GLU A 2 -19.11 -51.83 -43.16
N ILE A 3 -20.20 -51.16 -43.57
CA ILE A 3 -20.33 -49.69 -43.44
C ILE A 3 -20.31 -49.25 -41.97
N ALA A 4 -20.90 -50.03 -41.06
CA ALA A 4 -20.89 -49.74 -39.64
C ALA A 4 -19.47 -49.89 -39.04
N ILE A 5 -18.70 -50.87 -39.52
CA ILE A 5 -17.30 -51.09 -39.12
C ILE A 5 -16.41 -49.94 -39.60
N ILE A 6 -16.58 -49.50 -40.85
CA ILE A 6 -15.85 -48.35 -41.42
C ILE A 6 -16.19 -47.05 -40.67
N GLY A 7 -17.47 -46.83 -40.35
CA GLY A 7 -17.90 -45.67 -39.57
C GLY A 7 -17.30 -45.64 -38.16
N LEU A 8 -17.27 -46.80 -37.47
CA LEU A 8 -16.65 -46.93 -36.15
C LEU A 8 -15.13 -46.70 -36.20
N LEU A 9 -14.44 -47.20 -37.23
CA LEU A 9 -13.01 -46.94 -37.42
C LEU A 9 -12.73 -45.45 -37.64
N PHE A 10 -13.56 -44.77 -38.43
CA PHE A 10 -13.40 -43.34 -38.67
C PHE A 10 -13.66 -42.52 -37.40
N ALA A 11 -14.69 -42.88 -36.63
CA ALA A 11 -14.98 -42.24 -35.34
C ALA A 11 -13.83 -42.46 -34.33
N ALA A 12 -13.27 -43.68 -34.27
CA ALA A 12 -12.12 -43.98 -33.43
C ALA A 12 -10.88 -43.16 -33.83
N LEU A 13 -10.61 -43.02 -35.12
CA LEU A 13 -9.51 -42.21 -35.64
C LEU A 13 -9.70 -40.73 -35.28
N LEU A 14 -10.90 -40.19 -35.46
CA LEU A 14 -11.23 -38.81 -35.09
C LEU A 14 -11.07 -38.55 -33.59
N LEU A 15 -11.60 -39.44 -32.74
CA LEU A 15 -11.45 -39.33 -31.29
C LEU A 15 -9.98 -39.44 -30.86
N TYR A 16 -9.20 -40.29 -31.53
CA TYR A 16 -7.76 -40.41 -31.29
C TYR A 16 -7.03 -39.11 -31.60
N ILE A 17 -7.32 -38.48 -32.74
CA ILE A 17 -6.73 -37.19 -33.11
C ILE A 17 -7.12 -36.13 -32.06
N ILE A 18 -8.39 -36.03 -31.67
CA ILE A 18 -8.86 -35.06 -30.67
C ILE A 18 -8.16 -35.26 -29.30
N SER A 19 -7.99 -36.52 -28.88
CA SER A 19 -7.30 -36.87 -27.62
C SER A 19 -5.87 -36.35 -27.55
N LEU A 20 -5.14 -36.36 -28.68
CA LEU A 20 -3.77 -35.86 -28.75
C LEU A 20 -3.70 -34.34 -28.56
N PHE A 21 -4.69 -33.58 -29.03
CA PHE A 21 -4.76 -32.13 -28.87
C PHE A 21 -5.19 -31.70 -27.45
N GLN A 22 -5.97 -32.52 -26.75
CA GLN A 22 -6.44 -32.19 -25.40
C GLN A 22 -5.33 -32.27 -24.36
N LYS A 23 -4.43 -33.25 -24.49
CA LYS A 23 -3.29 -33.44 -23.57
C LYS A 23 -2.26 -32.31 -23.65
N SER A 24 -2.06 -31.71 -24.82
CA SER A 24 -1.11 -30.60 -25.00
C SER A 24 -1.63 -29.28 -24.41
N SER A 25 -2.93 -29.00 -24.54
CA SER A 25 -3.49 -27.72 -24.08
C SER A 25 -3.60 -27.62 -22.56
N ILE A 26 -3.95 -28.72 -21.88
CA ILE A 26 -4.10 -28.74 -20.41
C ILE A 26 -2.73 -28.54 -19.73
N ALA A 27 -1.68 -29.18 -20.23
CA ALA A 27 -0.33 -29.07 -19.68
C ALA A 27 0.31 -27.68 -19.89
N ILE A 28 -0.06 -26.97 -20.96
CA ILE A 28 0.43 -25.62 -21.24
C ILE A 28 -0.24 -24.60 -20.31
N VAL A 29 -1.54 -24.75 -20.05
CA VAL A 29 -2.30 -23.87 -19.15
C VAL A 29 -1.79 -23.98 -17.71
N GLU A 30 -1.52 -25.20 -17.23
CA GLU A 30 -1.00 -25.43 -15.88
C GLU A 30 0.38 -24.78 -15.67
N LYS A 31 1.28 -24.90 -16.66
CA LYS A 31 2.64 -24.34 -16.60
C LYS A 31 2.68 -22.81 -16.69
N GLN A 32 1.78 -22.22 -17.49
CA GLN A 32 1.62 -20.76 -17.52
C GLN A 32 1.05 -20.25 -16.19
N PHE A 33 0.08 -20.96 -15.60
CA PHE A 33 -0.47 -20.59 -14.30
C PHE A 33 0.57 -20.66 -13.18
N GLU A 34 1.43 -21.67 -13.17
CA GLU A 34 2.52 -21.81 -12.18
C GLU A 34 3.52 -20.64 -12.26
N THR A 35 3.96 -20.27 -13.46
CA THR A 35 4.94 -19.19 -13.65
C THR A 35 4.35 -17.82 -13.28
N HIS A 36 3.11 -17.55 -13.69
CA HIS A 36 2.41 -16.31 -13.34
C HIS A 36 2.08 -16.23 -11.84
N SER A 37 1.72 -17.34 -11.20
CA SER A 37 1.44 -17.41 -9.76
C SER A 37 2.69 -17.13 -8.92
N ILE A 38 3.84 -17.69 -9.30
CA ILE A 38 5.12 -17.45 -8.62
C ILE A 38 5.51 -15.97 -8.71
N GLN A 39 5.37 -15.35 -9.89
CA GLN A 39 5.67 -13.94 -10.08
C GLN A 39 4.73 -13.06 -9.25
N MET A 40 3.42 -13.34 -9.27
CA MET A 40 2.43 -12.57 -8.51
C MET A 40 2.66 -12.68 -6.99
N MET A 41 3.07 -13.85 -6.48
CA MET A 41 3.45 -14.03 -5.07
C MET A 41 4.66 -13.14 -4.71
N GLN A 42 5.67 -13.09 -5.56
CA GLN A 42 6.86 -12.26 -5.36
C GLN A 42 6.51 -10.77 -5.37
N GLU A 43 5.64 -10.33 -6.29
CA GLU A 43 5.15 -8.96 -6.37
C GLU A 43 4.36 -8.56 -5.12
N ILE A 44 3.44 -9.43 -4.66
CA ILE A 44 2.69 -9.21 -3.41
C ILE A 44 3.64 -9.11 -2.21
N TYR A 45 4.65 -9.97 -2.13
CA TYR A 45 5.63 -9.92 -1.04
C TYR A 45 6.42 -8.60 -1.02
N GLN A 46 6.86 -8.14 -2.19
CA GLN A 46 7.54 -6.84 -2.32
C GLN A 46 6.62 -5.69 -1.94
N LEU A 47 5.34 -5.73 -2.34
CA LEU A 47 4.34 -4.73 -1.97
C LEU A 47 4.13 -4.69 -0.45
N LYS A 48 3.95 -5.85 0.19
CA LYS A 48 3.83 -5.97 1.65
C LYS A 48 5.02 -5.38 2.39
N LYS A 49 6.25 -5.61 1.88
CA LYS A 49 7.46 -5.06 2.49
C LYS A 49 7.50 -3.53 2.38
N LYS A 50 7.11 -2.96 1.24
CA LYS A 50 7.04 -1.50 1.04
C LYS A 50 5.99 -0.86 1.96
N ILE A 51 4.82 -1.47 2.08
CA ILE A 51 3.76 -1.00 3.00
C ILE A 51 4.25 -1.06 4.44
N LYS A 52 4.87 -2.16 4.87
CA LYS A 52 5.41 -2.29 6.23
C LYS A 52 6.48 -1.24 6.54
N ALA A 53 7.37 -0.95 5.60
CA ALA A 53 8.37 0.10 5.78
C ALA A 53 7.71 1.50 5.90
N LEU A 54 6.66 1.75 5.11
CA LEU A 54 5.87 2.99 5.22
C LEU A 54 5.10 3.06 6.54
N GLU A 55 4.58 1.93 7.05
CA GLU A 55 3.95 1.88 8.37
C GLU A 55 4.97 2.18 9.48
N GLU A 56 6.17 1.58 9.42
CA GLU A 56 7.25 1.85 10.39
C GLU A 56 7.75 3.30 10.32
N GLU A 57 7.81 3.92 9.13
CA GLU A 57 8.13 5.34 8.96
C GLU A 57 6.98 6.27 9.37
N TYR A 58 5.73 5.86 9.16
CA TYR A 58 4.54 6.63 9.54
C TYR A 58 4.15 6.48 11.03
N ILE A 59 4.69 5.48 11.72
CA ILE A 59 4.81 5.48 13.19
C ILE A 59 5.92 6.48 13.60
N ILE A 60 5.89 7.67 13.03
CA ILE A 60 6.27 8.88 13.79
C ILE A 60 5.16 9.00 14.84
N PRO A 61 5.50 9.06 16.13
CA PRO A 61 4.51 8.96 17.19
C PRO A 61 3.41 10.00 16.99
N LEU A 62 2.19 9.52 16.73
CA LEU A 62 0.94 10.28 16.85
C LEU A 62 0.73 10.83 18.29
N ASP A 63 1.69 10.61 19.18
CA ASP A 63 1.74 11.05 20.56
C ASP A 63 2.71 12.22 20.81
N GLU A 64 3.40 12.71 19.78
CA GLU A 64 4.00 14.04 19.85
C GLU A 64 3.08 15.01 19.12
N LYS A 65 2.14 15.60 19.88
CA LYS A 65 1.87 17.03 19.72
C LYS A 65 3.23 17.74 19.81
N GLN A 66 3.98 17.80 18.73
CA GLN A 66 5.10 18.72 18.66
C GLN A 66 4.44 20.09 18.88
N PRO A 67 4.78 20.81 19.97
CA PRO A 67 4.26 22.16 20.14
C PRO A 67 4.68 22.89 18.87
N VAL A 68 3.72 23.58 18.24
CA VAL A 68 4.01 24.51 17.15
C VAL A 68 5.28 25.25 17.57
N ARG A 69 6.33 25.17 16.75
CA ARG A 69 7.55 25.94 17.00
C ARG A 69 7.14 27.39 16.85
N LEU A 70 6.81 28.04 17.96
CA LEU A 70 6.59 29.47 18.00
C LEU A 70 7.96 30.13 17.97
N ASP A 71 8.20 30.91 16.93
CA ASP A 71 9.33 31.81 16.89
C ASP A 71 9.00 33.10 17.64
N ARG A 72 10.02 33.86 18.01
CA ARG A 72 9.88 35.15 18.67
C ARG A 72 9.02 36.12 17.87
N ASP A 73 9.22 36.12 16.54
CA ASP A 73 8.49 36.98 15.62
C ASP A 73 6.98 36.68 15.63
N ASP A 74 6.59 35.41 15.79
CA ASP A 74 5.19 35.00 15.87
C ASP A 74 4.55 35.53 17.16
N VAL A 75 5.22 35.36 18.31
CA VAL A 75 4.72 35.83 19.61
C VAL A 75 4.63 37.36 19.65
N LEU A 76 5.62 38.06 19.08
CA LEU A 76 5.63 39.52 19.00
C LEU A 76 4.47 40.07 18.19
N SER A 77 4.16 39.46 17.04
CA SER A 77 3.04 39.91 16.22
C SER A 77 1.71 39.83 16.96
N MET A 78 1.48 38.76 17.72
CA MET A 78 0.27 38.60 18.53
C MET A 78 0.22 39.60 19.70
N TYR A 79 1.37 39.88 20.31
CA TYR A 79 1.46 40.88 21.37
C TYR A 79 1.22 42.31 20.85
N GLU A 80 1.73 42.64 19.66
CA GLU A 80 1.48 43.91 18.98
C GLU A 80 0.02 44.07 18.50
N GLU A 81 -0.63 42.95 18.16
CA GLU A 81 -2.07 42.88 17.86
C GLU A 81 -2.95 43.10 19.12
N GLY A 82 -2.35 43.09 20.31
CA GLY A 82 -3.00 43.40 21.58
C GLY A 82 -3.42 42.18 22.40
N HIS A 83 -2.95 40.98 22.04
CA HIS A 83 -3.16 39.78 22.86
C HIS A 83 -2.23 39.78 24.09
N SER A 84 -2.75 39.40 25.25
CA SER A 84 -1.93 39.23 26.45
C SER A 84 -1.10 37.94 26.39
N VAL A 85 -0.06 37.84 27.23
CA VAL A 85 0.82 36.65 27.31
C VAL A 85 -0.01 35.40 27.65
N GLU A 86 -0.99 35.56 28.53
CA GLU A 86 -1.94 34.52 28.92
C GLU A 86 -2.85 34.11 27.76
N ASP A 87 -3.36 35.06 26.97
CA ASP A 87 -4.18 34.76 25.79
C ASP A 87 -3.38 33.97 24.74
N ILE A 88 -2.12 34.36 24.53
CA ILE A 88 -1.22 33.68 23.58
C ILE A 88 -0.89 32.27 24.08
N ALA A 89 -0.66 32.09 25.39
CA ALA A 89 -0.42 30.79 26.01
C ALA A 89 -1.61 29.83 25.80
N ASP A 90 -2.83 30.33 26.04
CA ASP A 90 -4.07 29.57 25.82
C ASP A 90 -4.30 29.23 24.35
N MET A 91 -4.06 30.17 23.43
CA MET A 91 -4.21 29.97 21.98
C MET A 91 -3.17 29.00 21.41
N THR A 92 -1.97 28.98 21.97
CA THR A 92 -0.83 28.17 21.49
C THR A 92 -0.64 26.87 22.27
N SER A 93 -1.46 26.65 23.30
CA SER A 93 -1.36 25.52 24.25
C SER A 93 0.04 25.42 24.88
N ARG A 94 0.65 26.56 25.20
CA ARG A 94 1.94 26.68 25.88
C ARG A 94 1.77 27.24 27.29
N ASP A 95 2.81 27.09 28.10
CA ASP A 95 2.85 27.73 29.41
C ASP A 95 3.09 29.24 29.25
N PRO A 96 2.42 30.11 30.03
CA PRO A 96 2.68 31.55 30.02
C PRO A 96 4.16 31.90 30.26
N ASP A 97 4.85 31.12 31.10
CA ASP A 97 6.26 31.33 31.40
C ASP A 97 7.14 31.11 30.16
N ASP A 98 6.77 30.14 29.30
CA ASP A 98 7.49 29.86 28.05
C ASP A 98 7.31 31.01 27.03
N ILE A 99 6.13 31.64 27.00
CA ILE A 99 5.84 32.78 26.11
C ILE A 99 6.62 34.01 26.56
N GLU A 100 6.76 34.24 27.87
CA GLU A 100 7.57 35.32 28.43
C GLU A 100 9.06 35.12 28.14
N GLU A 101 9.56 33.89 28.25
CA GLU A 101 10.95 33.56 27.88
C GLU A 101 11.23 33.89 26.40
N ILE A 102 10.31 33.51 25.50
CA ILE A 102 10.41 33.76 24.06
C ILE A 102 10.41 35.26 23.73
N LEU A 103 9.63 36.07 24.45
CA LEU A 103 9.60 37.54 24.27
C LEU A 103 10.88 38.24 24.78
N SER A 104 11.50 37.66 25.81
CA SER A 104 12.66 38.25 26.51
C SER A 104 14.02 38.00 25.83
N ASN A 105 14.12 36.96 25.01
CA ASN A 105 15.30 36.60 24.22
C ASN A 105 15.37 37.44 22.93
#